data_AF-A0A2V5T8E8-F1
#
_entry.id   AF-A0A2V5T8E8-F1
#
_cell.length_a   1.000
_cell.length_b   1.000
_cell.length_c   1.000
_cell.angle_alpha   90.00
_cell.angle_beta   90.00
_cell.angle_gamma   90.00
#
_symmetry.space_group_name_H-M   'P 1'
#
loop_
_entity.id
_entity.type
_entity.pdbx_description
1 polymer ?
#
loop_
_entity_poly.entity_id
_entity_poly.type
_entity_poly.pdbx_seq_one_letter_code
_entity_poly.pdbx_strand_id
1 'polypeptide(L)'
;MKESVSRVCKFIGLPGAVIIIFCAALTWLIGCATSKQSGEVAAGTTGGATGKSGAELWAENCIRCHNIRSPSSYSPTQWEVVMMHMRVRANLTPEEHKKILEFLKSGT
;
A
#
# COMPACT_ATOMS: atom_id res chain seq x y z
N MET A 1 -34.02 -40.05 -6.78
CA MET A 1 -32.63 -39.55 -6.91
C MET A 1 -31.91 -39.99 -8.19
N LYS A 2 -32.41 -40.98 -8.97
CA LYS A 2 -31.72 -41.45 -10.20
C LYS A 2 -32.04 -40.61 -11.45
N GLU A 3 -33.21 -39.99 -11.51
CA GLU A 3 -33.66 -39.20 -12.69
C GLU A 3 -33.02 -37.81 -12.82
N SER A 4 -32.43 -37.27 -11.73
CA SER A 4 -31.81 -35.94 -11.73
C SER A 4 -30.39 -35.96 -12.30
N VAL A 5 -29.68 -37.09 -12.20
CA VAL A 5 -28.28 -37.23 -12.66
C VAL A 5 -28.21 -37.36 -14.18
N SER A 6 -29.20 -38.01 -14.82
CA SER A 6 -29.21 -38.19 -16.28
C SER A 6 -29.41 -36.87 -17.06
N ARG A 7 -30.14 -35.91 -16.48
CA ARG A 7 -30.43 -34.61 -17.11
C ARG A 7 -29.23 -33.65 -17.10
N VAL A 8 -28.36 -33.75 -16.10
CA VAL A 8 -27.13 -32.94 -15.98
C VAL A 8 -26.11 -33.31 -17.06
N CYS A 9 -25.97 -34.61 -17.36
CA CYS A 9 -25.00 -35.08 -18.37
C CYS A 9 -25.38 -34.69 -19.81
N LYS A 10 -26.63 -34.31 -20.10
CA LYS A 10 -27.06 -33.95 -21.46
C LYS A 10 -26.86 -32.48 -21.81
N PHE A 11 -26.64 -31.60 -20.83
CA PHE A 11 -26.44 -30.16 -21.04
C PHE A 11 -24.97 -29.69 -21.03
N ILE A 12 -24.03 -30.58 -20.70
CA ILE A 12 -22.58 -30.30 -20.71
C ILE A 12 -21.95 -30.66 -22.07
N GLY A 13 -22.70 -31.34 -22.94
CA GLY A 13 -22.29 -31.61 -24.31
C GLY A 13 -22.52 -30.37 -25.19
N LEU A 14 -21.41 -29.73 -25.57
CA LEU A 14 -21.22 -28.87 -26.76
C LEU A 14 -20.99 -27.35 -26.58
N PRO A 15 -21.55 -26.58 -25.62
CA PRO A 15 -21.21 -25.15 -25.52
C PRO A 15 -20.11 -24.84 -24.48
N GLY A 16 -19.80 -25.76 -23.55
CA GLY A 16 -18.86 -25.50 -22.45
C GLY A 16 -17.37 -25.53 -22.84
N ALA A 17 -17.00 -26.27 -23.89
CA ALA A 17 -15.61 -26.36 -24.33
C ALA A 17 -15.14 -25.11 -25.10
N VAL A 18 -16.06 -24.36 -25.73
CA VAL A 18 -15.71 -23.15 -26.50
C VAL A 18 -15.44 -21.95 -25.58
N ILE A 19 -16.14 -21.86 -24.44
CA ILE A 19 -16.00 -20.74 -23.49
C ILE A 19 -14.66 -20.80 -22.74
N ILE A 20 -14.18 -22.00 -22.37
CA ILE A 20 -12.90 -22.16 -21.67
C ILE A 20 -11.71 -21.93 -22.61
N ILE A 21 -11.83 -22.29 -23.89
CA ILE A 21 -10.77 -22.07 -24.90
C ILE A 21 -10.65 -20.58 -25.28
N PHE A 22 -11.77 -19.83 -25.33
CA PHE A 22 -11.73 -18.39 -25.62
C PHE A 22 -11.12 -17.54 -24.48
N CYS A 23 -11.32 -17.91 -23.21
CA CYS A 23 -10.70 -17.21 -22.08
C CYS A 23 -9.17 -17.42 -21.99
N ALA A 24 -8.66 -18.56 -22.47
CA ALA A 24 -7.22 -18.85 -22.45
C ALA A 24 -6.44 -18.20 -23.61
N ALA A 25 -7.11 -17.83 -24.71
CA ALA A 25 -6.46 -17.16 -25.85
C ALA A 25 -6.32 -15.63 -25.66
N LEU A 26 -7.17 -15.01 -24.84
CA LEU A 26 -7.14 -13.57 -24.56
C LEU A 26 -6.04 -13.16 -23.55
N THR A 27 -5.51 -14.09 -22.77
CA THR A 27 -4.40 -13.84 -21.84
C THR A 27 -3.02 -13.85 -22.50
N TRP A 28 -2.92 -14.19 -23.79
CA TRP A 28 -1.65 -14.17 -24.56
C TRP A 28 -1.44 -12.87 -25.37
N LEU A 29 -2.43 -11.99 -25.49
CA LEU A 29 -2.31 -10.72 -26.21
C LEU A 29 -2.09 -9.48 -25.31
N ILE A 30 -2.09 -9.65 -23.98
CA ILE A 30 -1.76 -8.60 -23.00
C ILE A 30 -0.38 -8.92 -22.36
N GLY A 31 0.54 -9.46 -23.15
CA GLY A 31 1.87 -9.90 -22.71
C GLY A 31 2.97 -8.83 -22.70
N CYS A 32 2.70 -7.60 -23.16
CA CYS A 32 3.71 -6.53 -23.27
C CYS A 32 3.36 -5.26 -22.47
N ALA A 33 2.93 -5.41 -21.22
CA ALA A 33 2.87 -4.28 -20.29
C ALA A 33 2.98 -4.71 -18.81
N THR A 34 3.77 -5.76 -18.51
CA THR A 34 4.11 -6.08 -17.11
C THR A 34 5.54 -5.66 -16.83
N SER A 35 5.74 -4.38 -16.57
CA SER A 35 6.91 -3.89 -15.84
C SER A 35 6.77 -4.34 -14.39
N LYS A 36 7.00 -5.63 -14.13
CA LYS A 36 7.13 -6.19 -12.78
C LYS A 36 8.56 -5.89 -12.33
N GLN A 37 8.73 -4.77 -11.64
CA GLN A 37 9.96 -4.43 -10.94
C GLN A 37 10.22 -5.52 -9.90
N SER A 38 11.08 -6.47 -10.26
CA SER A 38 11.62 -7.46 -9.34
C SER A 38 12.57 -6.73 -8.40
N GLY A 39 12.06 -6.34 -7.24
CA GLY A 39 12.87 -5.87 -6.12
C GLY A 39 13.59 -7.05 -5.50
N GLU A 40 14.87 -7.18 -5.84
CA GLU A 40 15.90 -7.90 -5.10
C GLU A 40 15.77 -7.59 -3.59
N VAL A 41 15.70 -8.64 -2.77
CA VAL A 41 15.80 -8.53 -1.30
C VAL A 41 17.26 -8.31 -0.91
N ALA A 42 17.72 -7.07 -1.03
CA ALA A 42 18.96 -6.64 -0.40
C ALA A 42 18.66 -6.18 1.04
N ALA A 43 19.23 -6.89 2.00
CA ALA A 43 19.19 -6.51 3.40
C ALA A 43 19.92 -5.18 3.63
N GLY A 44 19.22 -4.23 4.27
CA GLY A 44 19.83 -3.20 5.11
C GLY A 44 20.09 -1.82 4.49
N THR A 45 19.20 -0.88 4.86
CA THR A 45 19.39 0.59 5.02
C THR A 45 18.48 1.45 4.12
N THR A 46 17.47 2.05 4.77
CA THR A 46 16.71 3.26 4.37
C THR A 46 16.08 3.27 2.97
N GLY A 47 15.02 2.48 2.75
CA GLY A 47 14.21 2.53 1.53
C GLY A 47 12.75 2.99 1.71
N GLY A 48 12.33 3.35 2.94
CA GLY A 48 10.93 3.68 3.23
C GLY A 48 10.52 5.13 2.96
N ALA A 49 11.48 6.06 3.02
CA ALA A 49 11.19 7.49 3.02
C ALA A 49 10.95 8.09 1.63
N THR A 50 11.46 7.49 0.56
CA THR A 50 11.49 8.13 -0.77
C THR A 50 10.11 8.23 -1.43
N GLY A 51 9.20 7.30 -1.13
CA GLY A 51 7.84 7.30 -1.71
C GLY A 51 6.71 7.83 -0.83
N LYS A 52 6.87 7.82 0.50
CA LYS A 52 5.77 8.15 1.42
C LYS A 52 5.60 9.65 1.63
N SER A 53 4.35 10.10 1.74
CA SER A 53 3.98 11.45 2.14
C SER A 53 4.21 11.69 3.64
N GLY A 54 4.22 12.97 4.05
CA GLY A 54 4.33 13.34 5.47
C GLY A 54 3.17 12.81 6.32
N ALA A 55 1.96 12.78 5.76
CA ALA A 55 0.78 12.25 6.44
C ALA A 55 0.87 10.73 6.69
N GLU A 56 1.33 9.97 5.69
CA GLU A 56 1.55 8.53 5.83
C GLU A 56 2.66 8.24 6.85
N LEU A 57 3.80 8.92 6.74
CA LEU A 57 4.89 8.76 7.69
C LEU A 57 4.48 9.11 9.12
N TRP A 58 3.66 10.14 9.30
CA TRP A 58 3.12 10.53 10.60
C TRP A 58 2.17 9.46 11.16
N ALA A 59 1.23 8.96 10.35
CA ALA A 59 0.30 7.90 10.76
C ALA A 59 1.03 6.60 11.16
N GLU A 60 2.08 6.23 10.43
CA GLU A 60 2.85 5.01 10.69
C GLU A 60 3.78 5.13 11.90
N ASN A 61 4.46 6.26 12.05
CA ASN A 61 5.51 6.40 13.06
C ASN A 61 5.00 6.92 14.40
N CYS A 62 4.04 7.85 14.41
CA CYS A 62 3.69 8.58 15.63
C CYS A 62 2.69 7.84 16.53
N ILE A 63 1.97 6.82 16.02
CA ILE A 63 1.01 6.03 16.82
C ILE A 63 1.68 4.92 17.63
N ARG A 64 2.97 4.67 17.38
CA ARG A 64 3.70 3.53 17.95
C ARG A 64 3.85 3.58 19.47
N CYS A 65 3.73 4.76 20.08
CA CYS A 65 3.98 4.95 21.52
C CYS A 65 2.83 5.60 22.28
N HIS A 66 2.00 6.40 21.63
CA HIS A 66 0.86 7.06 22.23
C HIS A 66 -0.16 7.43 21.14
N ASN A 67 -1.36 7.85 21.56
CA ASN A 67 -2.33 8.39 20.61
C ASN A 67 -1.74 9.57 19.85
N ILE A 68 -1.83 9.52 18.53
CA ILE A 68 -1.35 10.59 17.68
C ILE A 68 -2.15 11.86 17.97
N ARG A 69 -1.42 12.96 18.08
CA ARG A 69 -2.00 14.28 18.32
C ARG A 69 -2.31 14.96 16.99
N SER A 70 -3.53 15.49 16.82
CA SER A 70 -3.98 16.20 15.61
C SER A 70 -2.99 17.28 15.17
N PRO A 71 -2.72 17.48 13.86
CA PRO A 71 -1.89 18.58 13.36
C PRO A 71 -2.32 19.96 13.87
N SER A 72 -3.62 20.16 14.13
CA SER A 72 -4.18 21.40 14.68
C SER A 72 -3.90 21.64 16.18
N SER A 73 -3.22 20.72 16.87
CA SER A 73 -3.05 20.81 18.33
C SER A 73 -1.97 21.79 18.77
N TYR A 74 -1.08 22.20 17.85
CA TYR A 74 0.04 23.09 18.12
C TYR A 74 0.22 24.06 16.95
N SER A 75 0.81 25.23 17.22
CA SER A 75 1.21 26.15 16.16
C SER A 75 2.39 25.60 15.35
N PRO A 76 2.65 26.13 14.14
CA PRO A 76 3.77 25.67 13.32
C PRO A 76 5.13 25.71 14.05
N THR A 77 5.40 26.74 14.86
CA THR A 77 6.64 26.87 15.63
C THR A 77 6.71 25.88 16.80
N GLN A 78 5.58 25.59 17.44
CA GLN A 78 5.53 24.56 18.48
C GLN A 78 5.82 23.18 17.90
N TRP A 79 5.34 22.89 16.69
CA TRP A 79 5.66 21.63 16.00
C TRP A 79 7.14 21.45 15.70
N GLU A 80 7.89 22.52 15.43
CA GLU A 80 9.35 22.42 15.25
C GLU A 80 10.02 21.87 16.51
N VAL A 81 9.65 22.41 17.69
CA VAL A 81 10.19 21.94 18.98
C VAL A 81 9.78 20.50 19.26
N VAL A 82 8.51 20.16 19.05
CA VAL A 82 7.99 18.79 19.24
C VAL A 82 8.72 17.80 18.33
N MET A 83 8.88 18.14 17.07
CA MET A 83 9.53 17.26 16.09
C MET A 83 11.04 17.12 16.34
N MET A 84 11.70 18.12 16.93
CA MET A 84 13.10 17.97 17.37
C MET A 84 13.23 16.87 18.44
N HIS A 85 12.32 16.84 19.42
CA HIS A 85 12.28 15.76 20.39
C HIS A 85 11.89 14.42 19.72
N MET A 86 10.85 14.42 18.89
CA MET A 86 10.32 13.19 18.27
C MET A 86 11.22 12.57 17.22
N ARG A 87 12.11 13.33 16.57
CA ARG A 87 13.11 12.77 15.66
C ARG A 87 13.93 11.66 16.32
N VAL A 88 14.40 11.93 17.53
CA VAL A 88 15.22 10.99 18.30
C VAL A 88 14.33 9.89 18.90
N ARG A 89 13.15 10.25 19.43
CA ARG A 89 12.26 9.29 20.10
C ARG A 89 11.64 8.27 19.14
N ALA A 90 11.25 8.69 17.95
CA ALA A 90 10.68 7.82 16.93
C ALA A 90 11.74 7.24 15.97
N ASN A 91 13.02 7.59 16.16
CA ASN A 91 14.13 7.17 15.31
C ASN A 91 13.89 7.47 13.82
N LEU A 92 13.53 8.72 13.53
CA LEU A 92 13.22 9.17 12.18
C LEU A 92 14.49 9.53 11.41
N THR A 93 14.53 9.20 10.11
CA THR A 93 15.57 9.73 9.22
C THR A 93 15.42 11.27 9.08
N PRO A 94 16.46 11.98 8.59
CA PRO A 94 16.34 13.41 8.31
C PRO A 94 15.17 13.75 7.38
N GLU A 95 14.94 12.92 6.35
CA GLU A 95 13.91 13.11 5.34
C GLU A 95 12.52 12.85 5.91
N GLU A 96 12.36 11.79 6.71
CA GLU A 96 11.09 11.49 7.38
C GLU A 96 10.69 12.61 8.34
N HIS A 97 11.64 13.06 9.17
CA HIS A 97 11.41 14.18 10.07
C HIS A 97 10.96 15.43 9.32
N LYS A 98 11.62 15.77 8.21
CA LYS A 98 11.27 16.94 7.40
C LYS A 98 9.85 16.82 6.83
N LYS A 99 9.53 15.69 6.20
CA LYS A 99 8.19 15.47 5.60
C LYS A 99 7.07 15.51 6.64
N ILE A 100 7.27 14.87 7.80
CA ILE A 100 6.29 14.89 8.89
C ILE A 100 6.13 16.32 9.42
N LEU A 101 7.23 17.06 9.63
CA LEU A 101 7.18 18.44 10.10
C LEU A 101 6.43 19.36 9.13
N GLU A 102 6.68 19.23 7.83
CA GLU A 102 5.96 19.98 6.79
C GLU A 102 4.46 19.69 6.81
N PHE A 103 4.08 18.41 6.92
CA PHE A 103 2.68 18.00 7.07
C PHE A 103 2.04 18.62 8.32
N LEU A 104 2.69 18.50 9.47
CA LEU A 104 2.17 19.04 10.75
C LEU A 104 1.98 20.56 10.70
N LYS A 105 2.89 21.29 10.05
CA LYS A 105 2.80 22.75 9.88
C LYS A 105 1.71 23.19 8.89
N SER A 106 1.27 22.30 8.00
CA SER A 106 0.18 22.58 7.04
C SER A 106 -1.22 22.36 7.61
N GLY A 107 -1.34 21.64 8.72
CA GLY A 107 -2.62 21.30 9.36
C GLY A 107 -3.08 22.28 10.45
N THR A 108 -2.51 23.48 10.48
CA THR A 108 -2.81 24.57 11.42
C THR A 108 -3.57 25.69 10.77
#